data_AF-A0A947CWZ6-F1
#
_entry.id   AF-A0A947CWZ6-F1
#
_cell.length_a   1.000
_cell.length_b   1.000
_cell.length_c   1.000
_cell.angle_alpha   90.00
_cell.angle_beta   90.00
_cell.angle_gamma   90.00
#
_symmetry.space_group_name_H-M   'P 1'
#
loop_
_entity.id
_entity.type
_entity.pdbx_description
1 polymer ?
#
loop_
_entity_poly.entity_id
_entity_poly.type
_entity_poly.pdbx_seq_one_letter_code
_entity_poly.pdbx_strand_id
1 'polypeptide(L)'
;MLKNDWHDVLGPEFEKPYYQALRRFLIEEYRSTTVYPDMYDIYNAFHYTPYASVKVVILGQDPYPGPNQAHGLAFSVRPGVEVPPSLANIFKELEADLGLPRPKHGHLVHWARQGVLLLNAVLTVRAGQPGSHRGKGWEKLTDAAIAALGARPVPTVFFLWGRDAQAKRPLITYPGHLVLTAPHPSPLSAARGFFGSRPFSKANQFLEAVGRGPIDWRLPETPEADEAPERPGRGAPAARSAARRPDGAGGGEAIGGPSGGLGSGDGARPAAHPSAGSVGGEGRRWG
;
A
#
# COMPACT_ATOMS: atom_id res chain seq x y z
N MET A 1 -4.80 -19.02 -9.04
CA MET A 1 -4.37 -17.62 -8.76
C MET A 1 -5.53 -16.67 -8.93
N LEU A 2 -6.08 -16.52 -10.14
CA LEU A 2 -7.34 -15.82 -10.38
C LEU A 2 -8.40 -16.84 -10.79
N LYS A 3 -9.61 -16.75 -10.24
CA LYS A 3 -10.73 -17.68 -10.49
C LYS A 3 -11.89 -17.02 -11.26
N ASN A 4 -11.72 -15.77 -11.68
CA ASN A 4 -12.70 -14.99 -12.43
C ASN A 4 -12.18 -14.65 -13.84
N ASP A 5 -12.91 -13.81 -14.56
CA ASP A 5 -12.61 -13.34 -15.91
C ASP A 5 -11.23 -12.68 -16.11
N TRP A 6 -10.55 -12.28 -15.02
CA TRP A 6 -9.14 -11.89 -15.11
C TRP A 6 -8.20 -13.04 -15.46
N HIS A 7 -8.59 -14.30 -15.24
CA HIS A 7 -7.79 -15.45 -15.63
C HIS A 7 -7.58 -15.50 -17.15
N ASP A 8 -8.61 -15.17 -17.94
CA ASP A 8 -8.51 -15.18 -19.40
C ASP A 8 -7.58 -14.07 -19.90
N VAL A 9 -7.45 -12.98 -19.13
CA VAL A 9 -6.64 -11.80 -19.48
C VAL A 9 -5.18 -11.97 -19.02
N LEU A 10 -4.97 -12.43 -17.79
CA LEU A 10 -3.66 -12.47 -17.13
C LEU A 10 -3.08 -13.88 -17.00
N GLY A 11 -3.86 -14.92 -17.28
CA GLY A 11 -3.44 -16.33 -17.29
C GLY A 11 -2.10 -16.53 -18.00
N PRO A 12 -1.94 -16.05 -19.24
CA PRO A 12 -0.68 -16.16 -19.97
C PRO A 12 0.51 -15.46 -19.30
N GLU A 13 0.30 -14.39 -18.53
CA GLU A 13 1.38 -13.70 -17.82
C GLU A 13 1.97 -14.58 -16.71
N PHE A 14 1.16 -15.42 -16.06
CA PHE A 14 1.61 -16.30 -14.99
C PHE A 14 2.56 -17.41 -15.47
N GLU A 15 2.49 -17.78 -16.75
CA GLU A 15 3.37 -18.79 -17.34
C GLU A 15 4.70 -18.20 -17.83
N LYS A 16 4.81 -16.87 -17.94
CA LYS A 16 6.02 -16.23 -18.47
C LYS A 16 7.22 -16.37 -17.53
N PRO A 17 8.46 -16.44 -18.07
CA PRO A 17 9.68 -16.60 -17.26
C PRO A 17 9.85 -15.54 -16.16
N TYR A 18 9.45 -14.29 -16.42
CA TYR A 18 9.56 -13.22 -15.42
C TYR A 18 8.65 -13.47 -14.21
N TYR A 19 7.43 -13.98 -14.44
CA TYR A 19 6.49 -14.26 -13.36
C TYR A 19 6.93 -15.48 -12.56
N GLN A 20 7.47 -16.50 -13.22
CA GLN A 20 8.05 -17.67 -12.55
C GLN A 20 9.25 -17.28 -11.66
N ALA A 21 10.08 -16.34 -12.11
CA ALA A 21 11.16 -15.76 -11.29
C ALA A 21 10.61 -14.97 -10.10
N LEU A 22 9.60 -14.12 -10.33
CA LEU A 22 8.90 -13.39 -9.27
C LEU A 22 8.30 -14.35 -8.23
N ARG A 23 7.65 -15.43 -8.66
CA ARG A 23 7.05 -16.42 -7.77
C ARG A 23 8.09 -17.11 -6.88
N ARG A 24 9.24 -17.50 -7.44
CA ARG A 24 10.35 -18.07 -6.64
C ARG A 24 10.89 -17.07 -5.63
N PHE A 25 11.07 -15.81 -6.05
CA PHE A 25 11.46 -14.72 -5.16
C PHE A 25 10.47 -14.58 -4.00
N LEU A 26 9.16 -14.50 -4.27
CA LEU A 26 8.14 -14.36 -3.24
C LEU A 26 8.09 -15.54 -2.27
N ILE A 27 8.25 -16.77 -2.77
CA ILE A 27 8.30 -17.96 -1.90
C ILE A 27 9.41 -17.81 -0.86
N GLU A 28 10.59 -17.33 -1.27
CA GLU A 28 11.70 -17.10 -0.35
C GLU A 28 11.42 -15.93 0.60
N GLU A 29 10.88 -14.82 0.09
CA GLU A 29 10.57 -13.63 0.89
C GLU A 29 9.56 -13.91 2.00
N TYR A 30 8.46 -14.61 1.69
CA TYR A 30 7.44 -15.00 2.67
C TYR A 30 7.93 -16.05 3.68
N ARG A 31 8.98 -16.81 3.35
CA ARG A 31 9.61 -17.78 4.27
C ARG A 31 10.60 -17.12 5.23
N SER A 32 11.32 -16.11 4.75
CA SER A 32 12.47 -15.52 5.46
C SER A 32 12.16 -14.19 6.14
N THR A 33 11.12 -13.48 5.70
CA THR A 33 10.78 -12.13 6.20
C THR A 33 9.27 -11.93 6.31
N THR A 34 8.87 -10.87 7.01
CA THR A 34 7.47 -10.42 6.99
C THR A 34 7.21 -9.62 5.72
N VAL A 35 6.32 -10.12 4.87
CA VAL A 35 5.87 -9.47 3.63
C VAL A 35 4.40 -9.10 3.74
N TYR A 36 4.04 -7.93 3.21
CA TYR A 36 2.67 -7.47 3.10
C TYR A 36 2.22 -7.31 1.64
N PRO A 37 0.93 -7.53 1.33
CA PRO A 37 -0.09 -8.07 2.22
C PRO A 37 0.16 -9.57 2.52
N ASP A 38 -0.74 -10.20 3.28
CA ASP A 38 -0.75 -11.66 3.40
C ASP A 38 -0.81 -12.31 2.00
N MET A 39 -0.19 -13.49 1.83
CA MET A 39 -0.07 -14.14 0.52
C MET A 39 -1.43 -14.41 -0.15
N TYR A 40 -2.49 -14.62 0.65
CA TYR A 40 -3.84 -14.85 0.15
C TYR A 40 -4.54 -13.56 -0.29
N ASP A 41 -4.03 -12.40 0.11
CA ASP A 41 -4.63 -11.11 -0.21
C ASP A 41 -3.93 -10.39 -1.39
N ILE A 42 -2.82 -10.93 -1.92
CA ILE A 42 -2.02 -10.30 -3.01
C ILE A 42 -2.89 -9.86 -4.20
N TYR A 43 -3.91 -10.65 -4.54
CA TYR A 43 -4.74 -10.46 -5.73
C TYR A 43 -6.14 -9.90 -5.44
N ASN A 44 -6.39 -9.40 -4.22
CA ASN A 44 -7.73 -8.95 -3.82
C ASN A 44 -8.32 -7.87 -4.74
N ALA A 45 -7.52 -6.96 -5.31
CA ALA A 45 -8.00 -5.98 -6.29
C ALA A 45 -8.72 -6.66 -7.49
N PHE A 46 -8.15 -7.75 -8.01
CA PHE A 46 -8.73 -8.50 -9.12
C PHE A 46 -9.93 -9.36 -8.69
N HIS A 47 -9.95 -9.83 -7.44
CA HIS A 47 -11.06 -10.61 -6.91
C HIS A 47 -12.30 -9.77 -6.63
N TYR A 48 -12.13 -8.60 -6.01
CA TYR A 48 -13.24 -7.68 -5.73
C TYR A 48 -13.77 -6.99 -6.99
N THR A 49 -12.92 -6.81 -8.01
CA THR A 49 -13.30 -6.11 -9.23
C THR A 49 -12.99 -6.97 -10.46
N PRO A 50 -13.92 -7.86 -10.87
CA PRO A 50 -13.83 -8.62 -12.13
C PRO A 50 -13.53 -7.72 -13.35
N TYR A 51 -12.81 -8.26 -14.34
CA TYR A 51 -12.35 -7.52 -15.52
C TYR A 51 -13.51 -6.81 -16.25
N ALA A 52 -14.63 -7.51 -16.45
CA ALA A 52 -15.81 -6.99 -17.11
C ALA A 52 -16.51 -5.87 -16.30
N SER A 53 -16.39 -5.86 -14.97
CA SER A 53 -17.07 -4.89 -14.11
C SER A 53 -16.28 -3.59 -13.90
N VAL A 54 -15.00 -3.54 -14.28
CA VAL A 54 -14.15 -2.36 -14.10
C VAL A 54 -14.75 -1.11 -14.76
N LYS A 55 -15.07 -0.11 -13.94
CA LYS A 55 -15.53 1.25 -14.32
C LYS A 55 -14.44 2.29 -14.11
N VAL A 56 -13.70 2.19 -13.01
CA VAL A 56 -12.64 3.12 -12.63
C VAL A 56 -11.39 2.32 -12.25
N VAL A 57 -10.21 2.83 -12.59
CA VAL A 57 -8.92 2.31 -12.14
C VAL A 57 -8.21 3.39 -11.35
N ILE A 58 -7.80 3.07 -10.12
CA ILE A 58 -6.98 3.95 -9.28
C ILE A 58 -5.64 3.26 -9.08
N LEU A 59 -4.57 3.91 -9.54
CA LEU A 59 -3.22 3.34 -9.45
C LEU A 59 -2.50 3.82 -8.18
N GLY A 60 -2.12 2.86 -7.36
CA GLY A 60 -1.16 3.05 -6.27
C GLY A 60 0.25 2.60 -6.65
N GLN A 61 1.20 2.80 -5.76
CA GLN A 61 2.61 2.50 -6.00
C GLN A 61 2.97 1.10 -5.50
N ASP A 62 2.98 0.90 -4.19
CA ASP A 62 3.24 -0.34 -3.47
C ASP A 62 2.33 -0.45 -2.24
N PRO A 63 2.14 -1.65 -1.65
CA PRO A 63 1.29 -1.80 -0.48
C PRO A 63 1.83 -1.04 0.72
N TYR A 64 0.97 -0.75 1.70
CA TYR A 64 1.43 -0.21 2.97
C TYR A 64 2.36 -1.21 3.69
N PRO A 65 3.54 -0.77 4.19
CA PRO A 65 4.54 -1.66 4.78
C PRO A 65 4.34 -1.90 6.28
N GLY A 66 3.29 -1.34 6.90
CA GLY A 66 3.00 -1.51 8.32
C GLY A 66 2.06 -2.69 8.60
N PRO A 67 2.09 -3.22 9.84
CA PRO A 67 1.28 -4.36 10.24
C PRO A 67 -0.21 -4.08 10.11
N ASN A 68 -0.94 -5.09 9.61
CA ASN A 68 -2.39 -5.06 9.39
C ASN A 68 -2.90 -3.96 8.44
N GLN A 69 -2.04 -3.16 7.82
CA GLN A 69 -2.47 -2.10 6.91
C GLN A 69 -2.92 -2.66 5.57
N ALA A 70 -1.98 -3.24 4.81
CA ALA A 70 -2.26 -3.71 3.46
C ALA A 70 -3.14 -4.96 3.42
N HIS A 71 -4.07 -4.99 2.47
CA HIS A 71 -4.95 -6.12 2.20
C HIS A 71 -5.21 -6.32 0.69
N GLY A 72 -4.24 -5.91 -0.14
CA GLY A 72 -4.27 -6.15 -1.59
C GLY A 72 -5.01 -5.11 -2.43
N LEU A 73 -5.39 -3.97 -1.83
CA LEU A 73 -6.04 -2.85 -2.50
C LEU A 73 -5.19 -1.58 -2.35
N ALA A 74 -4.99 -0.85 -3.45
CA ALA A 74 -4.32 0.46 -3.43
C ALA A 74 -5.03 1.43 -2.49
N PHE A 75 -4.25 2.19 -1.71
CA PHE A 75 -4.68 3.18 -0.71
C PHE A 75 -5.56 2.67 0.44
N SER A 76 -6.15 1.49 0.34
CA SER A 76 -7.02 0.96 1.38
C SER A 76 -6.24 0.32 2.53
N VAL A 77 -6.78 0.47 3.74
CA VAL A 77 -6.34 -0.24 4.94
C VAL A 77 -7.45 -1.11 5.52
N ARG A 78 -7.08 -2.07 6.37
CA ARG A 78 -8.06 -2.90 7.11
C ARG A 78 -8.88 -2.09 8.12
N PRO A 79 -10.06 -2.60 8.51
CA PRO A 79 -10.82 -2.08 9.65
C PRO A 79 -9.97 -1.97 10.91
N GLY A 80 -10.16 -0.90 11.69
CA GLY A 80 -9.41 -0.65 12.94
C GLY A 80 -8.01 -0.06 12.76
N VAL A 81 -7.51 0.05 11.53
CA VAL A 81 -6.25 0.75 11.23
C VAL A 81 -6.51 2.23 11.02
N GLU A 82 -5.66 3.07 11.59
CA GLU A 82 -5.68 4.52 11.37
C GLU A 82 -5.55 4.85 9.88
N VAL A 83 -6.34 5.82 9.42
CA VAL A 83 -6.34 6.28 8.02
C VAL A 83 -4.97 6.87 7.69
N PRO A 84 -4.21 6.30 6.73
CA PRO A 84 -2.89 6.82 6.39
C PRO A 84 -2.96 8.21 5.76
N PRO A 85 -1.88 9.02 5.84
CA PRO A 85 -1.91 10.42 5.40
C PRO A 85 -2.35 10.63 3.93
N SER A 86 -1.92 9.77 3.01
CA SER A 86 -2.37 9.84 1.62
C SER A 86 -3.87 9.59 1.48
N LEU A 87 -4.43 8.62 2.22
CA LEU A 87 -5.86 8.34 2.19
C LEU A 87 -6.67 9.45 2.87
N ALA A 88 -6.16 10.03 3.95
CA ALA A 88 -6.78 11.20 4.58
C ALA A 88 -6.89 12.38 3.60
N ASN A 89 -5.87 12.59 2.75
CA ASN A 89 -5.93 13.59 1.69
C ASN A 89 -6.92 13.24 0.58
N ILE A 90 -7.01 11.95 0.19
CA ILE A 90 -8.07 11.48 -0.73
C ILE A 90 -9.45 11.80 -0.16
N PHE A 91 -9.70 11.54 1.13
CA PHE A 91 -10.98 11.87 1.78
C PHE A 91 -11.24 13.37 1.90
N LYS A 92 -10.19 14.18 2.13
CA LYS A 92 -10.31 15.64 2.13
C LYS A 92 -10.71 16.17 0.75
N GLU A 93 -10.13 15.63 -0.32
CA GLU A 93 -10.54 16.00 -1.68
C GLU A 93 -11.95 15.49 -2.00
N LEU A 94 -12.30 14.28 -1.57
CA LEU A 94 -13.64 13.72 -1.73
C LEU A 94 -14.73 14.60 -1.09
N GLU A 95 -14.48 15.07 0.14
CA GLU A 95 -15.35 16.01 0.85
C GLU A 95 -15.50 17.34 0.09
N ALA A 96 -14.39 17.92 -0.38
CA ALA A 96 -14.42 19.17 -1.15
C ALA A 96 -15.07 19.02 -2.54
N ASP A 97 -14.94 17.86 -3.17
CA ASP A 97 -15.47 17.56 -4.49
C ASP A 97 -16.97 17.24 -4.48
N LEU A 98 -17.42 16.42 -3.53
CA LEU A 98 -18.78 15.89 -3.50
C LEU A 98 -19.62 16.35 -2.30
N GLY A 99 -19.04 17.11 -1.36
CA GLY A 99 -19.73 17.51 -0.13
C GLY A 99 -20.02 16.35 0.82
N LEU A 100 -19.33 15.22 0.65
CA LEU A 100 -19.51 14.02 1.47
C LEU A 100 -18.75 14.13 2.80
N PRO A 101 -19.33 13.63 3.92
CA PRO A 101 -18.60 13.59 5.18
C PRO A 101 -17.37 12.68 5.08
N ARG A 102 -16.28 13.06 5.75
CA ARG A 102 -15.08 12.22 5.79
C ARG A 102 -15.35 10.86 6.43
N PRO A 103 -14.97 9.75 5.78
CA PRO A 103 -15.08 8.43 6.38
C PRO A 103 -14.23 8.29 7.65
N LYS A 104 -14.71 7.47 8.59
CA LYS A 104 -14.04 7.18 9.87
C LYS A 104 -13.08 5.98 9.81
N HIS A 105 -12.99 5.32 8.66
CA HIS A 105 -12.11 4.18 8.42
C HIS A 105 -11.54 4.23 7.00
N GLY A 106 -10.45 3.50 6.75
CA GLY A 106 -9.77 3.48 5.45
C GLY A 106 -10.06 2.25 4.58
N HIS A 107 -11.19 1.57 4.82
CA HIS A 107 -11.55 0.32 4.17
C HIS A 107 -12.38 0.56 2.91
N LEU A 108 -11.79 0.34 1.73
CA LEU A 108 -12.31 0.79 0.44
C LEU A 108 -12.96 -0.35 -0.38
N VAL A 109 -13.28 -1.49 0.25
CA VAL A 109 -13.95 -2.62 -0.43
C VAL A 109 -15.29 -2.19 -1.05
N HIS A 110 -16.00 -1.27 -0.41
CA HIS A 110 -17.22 -0.68 -0.94
C HIS A 110 -17.03 -0.09 -2.35
N TRP A 111 -15.93 0.60 -2.61
CA TRP A 111 -15.60 1.11 -3.95
C TRP A 111 -15.24 -0.03 -4.91
N ALA A 112 -14.45 -1.01 -4.45
CA ALA A 112 -14.00 -2.12 -5.28
C ALA A 112 -15.17 -2.96 -5.81
N ARG A 113 -16.18 -3.23 -4.96
CA ARG A 113 -17.42 -3.94 -5.31
C ARG A 113 -18.27 -3.22 -6.37
N GLN A 114 -18.11 -1.91 -6.52
CA GLN A 114 -18.83 -1.09 -7.50
C GLN A 114 -18.11 -0.97 -8.86
N GLY A 115 -16.96 -1.61 -9.03
CA GLY A 115 -16.18 -1.52 -10.27
C GLY A 115 -14.93 -0.63 -10.18
N VAL A 116 -14.49 -0.23 -8.98
CA VAL A 116 -13.25 0.54 -8.80
C VAL A 116 -12.07 -0.39 -8.56
N LEU A 117 -11.26 -0.61 -9.60
CA LEU A 117 -10.03 -1.39 -9.48
C LEU A 117 -8.95 -0.58 -8.75
N LEU A 118 -8.70 -0.94 -7.48
CA LEU A 118 -7.68 -0.34 -6.62
C LEU A 118 -6.34 -1.09 -6.76
N LEU A 119 -5.59 -0.80 -7.83
CA LEU A 119 -4.41 -1.58 -8.23
C LEU A 119 -3.10 -0.86 -7.87
N ASN A 120 -2.21 -1.50 -7.10
CA ASN A 120 -0.84 -1.03 -6.94
C ASN A 120 0.02 -1.49 -8.13
N ALA A 121 1.03 -0.72 -8.52
CA ALA A 121 2.03 -1.14 -9.52
C ALA A 121 2.95 -2.28 -9.01
N VAL A 122 3.20 -2.32 -7.71
CA VAL A 122 3.89 -3.41 -7.02
C VAL A 122 2.91 -4.03 -6.02
N LEU A 123 2.76 -5.35 -6.00
CA LEU A 123 1.70 -6.00 -5.21
C LEU A 123 2.15 -6.53 -3.85
N THR A 124 3.45 -6.48 -3.53
CA THR A 124 3.99 -6.90 -2.23
C THR A 124 5.10 -5.96 -1.77
N VAL A 125 5.39 -5.95 -0.47
CA VAL A 125 6.45 -5.14 0.15
C VAL A 125 6.94 -5.83 1.43
N ARG A 126 8.21 -5.72 1.77
CA ARG A 126 8.70 -6.11 3.10
C ARG A 126 8.19 -5.15 4.18
N ALA A 127 7.94 -5.69 5.36
CA ALA A 127 7.57 -4.90 6.52
C ALA A 127 8.58 -3.77 6.79
N GLY A 128 8.09 -2.55 6.95
CA GLY A 128 8.90 -1.35 7.21
C GLY A 128 9.83 -0.90 6.09
N GLN A 129 9.82 -1.52 4.90
CA GLN A 129 10.74 -1.18 3.80
C GLN A 129 9.97 -0.82 2.51
N PRO A 130 9.43 0.42 2.40
CA PRO A 130 8.75 0.90 1.20
C PRO A 130 9.58 0.65 -0.07
N GLY A 131 8.93 0.17 -1.14
CA GLY A 131 9.56 -0.07 -2.42
C GLY A 131 10.54 -1.25 -2.48
N SER A 132 10.68 -2.05 -1.42
CA SER A 132 11.62 -3.19 -1.36
C SER A 132 11.43 -4.25 -2.45
N HIS A 133 10.22 -4.38 -3.02
CA HIS A 133 9.92 -5.33 -4.11
C HIS A 133 9.80 -4.67 -5.49
N ARG A 134 10.19 -3.40 -5.64
CA ARG A 134 10.25 -2.73 -6.96
C ARG A 134 11.22 -3.47 -7.89
N GLY A 135 10.87 -3.53 -9.17
CA GLY A 135 11.69 -4.15 -10.22
C GLY A 135 11.79 -5.67 -10.13
N LYS A 136 11.04 -6.32 -9.23
CA LYS A 136 11.02 -7.79 -9.09
C LYS A 136 10.10 -8.48 -10.10
N GLY A 137 9.32 -7.71 -10.86
CA GLY A 137 8.47 -8.22 -11.94
C GLY A 137 6.98 -7.92 -11.77
N TRP A 138 6.57 -7.35 -10.63
CA TRP A 138 5.18 -6.96 -10.43
C TRP A 138 4.70 -5.95 -11.46
N GLU A 139 5.54 -4.97 -11.78
CA GLU A 139 5.21 -3.90 -12.71
C GLU A 139 4.84 -4.45 -14.09
N LYS A 140 5.49 -5.54 -14.53
CA LYS A 140 5.16 -6.19 -15.80
C LYS A 140 3.75 -6.79 -15.78
N LEU A 141 3.38 -7.47 -14.69
CA LEU A 141 2.04 -8.05 -14.53
C LEU A 141 0.97 -6.95 -14.46
N THR A 142 1.21 -5.90 -13.67
CA THR A 142 0.25 -4.81 -13.52
C THR A 142 0.14 -3.97 -14.78
N ASP A 143 1.24 -3.79 -15.52
CA ASP A 143 1.23 -3.12 -16.83
C ASP A 143 0.44 -3.93 -17.86
N ALA A 144 0.53 -5.26 -17.83
CA ALA A 144 -0.32 -6.11 -18.67
C ALA A 144 -1.81 -5.93 -18.34
N ALA A 145 -2.17 -5.85 -17.04
CA ALA A 145 -3.55 -5.57 -16.63
C ALA A 145 -4.04 -4.19 -17.08
N ILE A 146 -3.20 -3.15 -16.93
CA ILE A 146 -3.52 -1.78 -17.37
C ILE A 146 -3.64 -1.71 -18.89
N ALA A 147 -2.74 -2.35 -19.64
CA ALA A 147 -2.79 -2.40 -21.10
C ALA A 147 -4.03 -3.14 -21.61
N ALA A 148 -4.40 -4.26 -20.99
CA ALA A 148 -5.60 -5.00 -21.35
C ALA A 148 -6.88 -4.19 -21.08
N LEU A 149 -6.94 -3.42 -20.00
CA LEU A 149 -8.05 -2.48 -19.76
C LEU A 149 -8.00 -1.30 -20.72
N GLY A 150 -6.81 -0.75 -20.96
CA GLY A 150 -6.57 0.44 -21.76
C GLY A 150 -6.76 0.25 -23.27
N ALA A 151 -6.70 -0.99 -23.76
CA ALA A 151 -6.98 -1.32 -25.15
C ALA A 151 -8.44 -1.73 -25.40
N ARG A 152 -9.18 -2.14 -24.35
CA ARG A 152 -10.55 -2.65 -24.50
C ARG A 152 -11.50 -1.50 -24.88
N PRO A 153 -12.43 -1.69 -25.85
CA PRO A 153 -13.38 -0.66 -26.27
C PRO A 153 -14.57 -0.49 -25.30
N VAL A 154 -14.29 -0.48 -23.99
CA VAL A 154 -15.27 -0.29 -22.93
C VAL A 154 -14.85 0.97 -22.16
N PRO A 155 -15.63 2.06 -22.21
CA PRO A 155 -15.29 3.32 -21.52
C PRO A 155 -14.97 3.11 -20.04
N THR A 156 -13.79 3.55 -19.61
CA THR A 156 -13.25 3.34 -18.25
C THR A 156 -12.52 4.61 -17.84
N VAL A 157 -12.61 4.97 -16.56
CA VAL A 157 -11.90 6.11 -15.99
C VAL A 157 -10.59 5.66 -15.37
N PHE A 158 -9.48 6.34 -15.66
CA PHE A 158 -8.16 6.07 -15.07
C PHE A 158 -7.70 7.26 -14.24
N PHE A 159 -7.51 7.05 -12.94
CA PHE A 159 -6.90 8.02 -12.03
C PHE A 159 -5.39 7.80 -11.99
N LEU A 160 -4.64 8.72 -12.58
CA LEU A 160 -3.18 8.68 -12.63
C LEU A 160 -2.60 9.76 -11.70
N TRP A 161 -2.51 9.43 -10.41
CA TRP A 161 -2.01 10.35 -9.39
C TRP A 161 -0.51 10.19 -9.16
N GLY A 162 0.26 11.23 -9.45
CA GLY A 162 1.72 11.23 -9.37
C GLY A 162 2.41 10.74 -10.64
N ARG A 163 3.73 10.96 -10.70
CA ARG A 163 4.54 10.72 -11.91
C ARG A 163 4.52 9.26 -12.36
N ASP A 164 4.68 8.33 -11.42
CA ASP A 164 4.77 6.89 -11.74
C ASP A 164 3.46 6.37 -12.35
N ALA A 165 2.30 6.82 -11.83
CA ALA A 165 1.01 6.48 -12.40
C ALA A 165 0.81 7.17 -13.77
N GLN A 166 1.19 8.44 -13.90
CA GLN A 166 1.10 9.17 -15.17
C GLN A 166 1.98 8.55 -16.27
N ALA A 167 3.11 7.95 -15.91
CA ALA A 167 3.97 7.21 -16.85
C ALA A 167 3.25 5.99 -17.49
N LYS A 168 2.13 5.53 -16.92
CA LYS A 168 1.30 4.46 -17.49
C LYS A 168 0.33 4.95 -18.58
N ARG A 169 0.23 6.26 -18.83
CA ARG A 169 -0.64 6.86 -19.86
C ARG A 169 -0.53 6.19 -21.25
N PRO A 170 0.68 5.82 -21.76
CA PRO A 170 0.81 5.18 -23.07
C PRO A 170 0.12 3.82 -23.18
N LEU A 171 -0.18 3.15 -22.05
CA LEU A 171 -0.88 1.86 -22.03
C LEU A 171 -2.41 2.02 -22.23
N ILE A 172 -2.94 3.25 -22.16
CA ILE A 172 -4.36 3.56 -22.26
C ILE A 172 -4.64 4.08 -23.67
N THR A 173 -4.85 3.15 -24.61
CA THR A 173 -4.84 3.41 -26.06
C THR A 173 -6.23 3.64 -26.66
N TYR A 174 -7.30 3.10 -26.07
CA TYR A 174 -8.65 3.32 -26.57
C TYR A 174 -9.11 4.75 -26.24
N PRO A 175 -9.53 5.55 -27.25
CA PRO A 175 -9.85 6.97 -27.06
C PRO A 175 -11.14 7.22 -26.27
N GLY A 176 -11.99 6.19 -26.12
CA GLY A 176 -13.22 6.29 -25.33
C GLY A 176 -13.01 6.15 -23.82
N HIS A 177 -11.76 6.08 -23.33
CA HIS A 177 -11.45 6.16 -21.91
C HIS A 177 -11.30 7.61 -21.44
N LEU A 178 -11.62 7.86 -20.17
CA LEU A 178 -11.28 9.12 -19.51
C LEU A 178 -10.01 8.94 -18.68
N VAL A 179 -9.02 9.81 -18.86
CA VAL A 179 -7.81 9.83 -18.03
C VAL A 179 -7.77 11.11 -17.20
N LEU A 180 -7.77 10.97 -15.88
CA LEU A 180 -7.70 12.06 -14.93
C LEU A 180 -6.35 12.01 -14.21
N THR A 181 -5.56 13.07 -14.38
CA THR A 181 -4.22 13.20 -13.81
C THR A 181 -4.20 14.26 -12.72
N ALA A 182 -3.47 13.99 -11.65
CA ALA A 182 -3.14 14.99 -10.63
C ALA A 182 -1.78 14.63 -9.98
N PRO A 183 -1.15 15.54 -9.21
CA PRO A 183 -0.12 15.16 -8.25
C PRO A 183 -0.58 14.05 -7.31
N HIS A 184 0.38 13.34 -6.69
CA HIS A 184 0.05 12.26 -5.75
C HIS A 184 -0.63 12.83 -4.49
N PRO A 185 -1.57 12.12 -3.84
CA PRO A 185 -2.23 12.57 -2.60
C PRO A 185 -1.31 12.56 -1.36
N SER A 186 0.00 12.29 -1.51
CA SER A 186 0.95 12.34 -0.40
C SER A 186 1.01 13.76 0.19
N PRO A 187 1.23 13.92 1.51
CA PRO A 187 1.46 15.23 2.12
C PRO A 187 2.51 16.07 1.39
N LEU A 188 3.51 15.44 0.76
CA LEU A 188 4.59 16.10 0.02
C LEU A 188 4.13 16.81 -1.26
N SER A 189 3.00 16.39 -1.84
CA SER A 189 2.56 16.83 -3.17
C SER A 189 1.09 17.22 -3.27
N ALA A 190 0.26 16.90 -2.28
CA ALA A 190 -1.19 17.08 -2.39
C ALA A 190 -1.59 18.55 -2.66
N ALA A 191 -0.94 19.49 -1.97
CA ALA A 191 -1.17 20.93 -2.14
C ALA A 191 -0.73 21.47 -3.51
N ARG A 192 0.03 20.72 -4.30
CA ARG A 192 0.53 21.15 -5.62
C ARG A 192 -0.46 20.90 -6.75
N GLY A 193 -1.69 20.51 -6.45
CA GLY A 193 -2.77 20.31 -7.42
C GLY A 193 -3.54 18.99 -7.31
N PHE A 194 -3.30 18.15 -6.28
CA PHE A 194 -4.24 17.07 -5.98
C PHE A 194 -5.53 17.65 -5.40
N PHE A 195 -5.39 18.57 -4.43
CA PHE A 195 -6.54 19.31 -3.91
C PHE A 195 -7.10 20.25 -4.98
N GLY A 196 -8.43 20.22 -5.15
CA GLY A 196 -9.15 20.95 -6.18
C GLY A 196 -9.13 20.27 -7.55
N SER A 197 -8.55 19.07 -7.69
CA SER A 197 -8.56 18.32 -8.95
C SER A 197 -9.93 17.75 -9.30
N ARG A 198 -10.80 17.59 -8.30
CA ARG A 198 -12.19 17.13 -8.41
C ARG A 198 -12.34 15.83 -9.21
N PRO A 199 -11.58 14.76 -8.89
CA PRO A 199 -11.53 13.59 -9.74
C PRO A 199 -12.81 12.74 -9.65
N PHE A 200 -13.52 12.78 -8.52
CA PHE A 200 -14.67 11.92 -8.26
C PHE A 200 -15.92 12.39 -8.99
N SER A 201 -16.21 13.69 -8.96
CA SER A 201 -17.33 14.29 -9.72
C SER A 201 -17.12 14.15 -11.22
N LYS A 202 -15.91 14.42 -11.72
CA LYS A 202 -15.55 14.23 -13.14
C LYS A 202 -15.70 12.77 -13.58
N ALA A 203 -15.31 11.81 -12.74
CA ALA A 203 -15.49 10.40 -13.02
C ALA A 203 -16.98 10.03 -13.15
N ASN A 204 -17.82 10.45 -12.19
CA ASN A 204 -19.24 10.14 -12.23
C ASN A 204 -19.94 10.82 -13.41
N GLN A 205 -19.65 12.09 -13.70
CA GLN A 205 -20.19 12.79 -14.87
C GLN A 205 -19.87 12.03 -16.17
N PHE A 206 -18.63 11.56 -16.32
CA PHE A 206 -18.25 10.77 -17.48
C PHE A 206 -18.99 9.44 -17.53
N LEU A 207 -18.99 8.67 -16.43
CA LEU A 207 -19.64 7.35 -16.37
C LEU A 207 -21.14 7.44 -16.65
N GLU A 208 -21.82 8.49 -16.19
CA GLU A 208 -23.22 8.79 -16.51
C GLU A 208 -23.39 9.08 -18.01
N ALA A 209 -22.55 9.95 -18.58
CA ALA A 209 -22.62 10.29 -20.00
C ALA A 209 -22.42 9.10 -20.94
N VAL A 210 -21.66 8.08 -20.52
CA VAL A 210 -21.43 6.85 -21.29
C VAL A 210 -22.31 5.66 -20.85
N GLY A 211 -23.31 5.89 -20.00
CA GLY A 211 -24.27 4.84 -19.58
C GLY A 211 -23.66 3.72 -18.72
N ARG A 212 -22.52 3.95 -18.07
CA ARG A 212 -21.85 2.98 -17.18
C ARG A 212 -22.36 3.04 -15.73
N GLY A 213 -23.14 4.07 -15.40
CA GLY A 213 -23.66 4.35 -14.05
C GLY A 213 -22.57 4.88 -13.10
N PRO A 214 -22.90 5.82 -12.21
CA PRO A 214 -21.93 6.45 -11.32
C PRO A 214 -21.39 5.46 -10.27
N ILE A 215 -20.35 5.88 -9.55
CA ILE A 215 -19.87 5.23 -8.33
C ILE A 215 -20.44 5.99 -7.13
N ASP A 216 -20.99 5.27 -6.15
CA ASP A 216 -21.23 5.81 -4.82
C ASP A 216 -19.90 5.86 -4.06
N TRP A 217 -19.34 7.06 -3.97
CA TRP A 217 -18.06 7.28 -3.29
C TRP A 217 -18.21 7.38 -1.76
N ARG A 218 -19.43 7.40 -1.22
CA ARG A 218 -19.66 7.39 0.23
C ARG A 218 -19.30 6.01 0.79
N LEU A 219 -18.42 5.96 1.78
CA LEU A 219 -18.17 4.72 2.51
C LEU A 219 -19.26 4.49 3.56
N PRO A 220 -19.65 3.23 3.83
CA PRO A 220 -20.55 2.92 4.93
C PRO A 220 -19.93 3.36 6.27
N GLU A 221 -20.76 3.61 7.29
CA GLU A 221 -20.26 4.01 8.61
C GLU A 221 -19.42 2.90 9.27
N THR A 222 -19.85 1.66 9.05
CA THR A 222 -19.14 0.45 9.49
C THR A 222 -18.47 -0.21 8.28
N PRO A 223 -17.19 -0.60 8.40
CA PRO A 223 -16.51 -1.33 7.34
C PRO A 223 -17.23 -2.64 7.01
N GLU A 224 -17.41 -2.91 5.71
CA GLU A 224 -17.84 -4.22 5.23
C GLU A 224 -16.78 -5.29 5.57
N ALA A 225 -17.21 -6.54 5.75
CA ALA A 225 -16.29 -7.65 5.99
C ALA A 225 -15.50 -8.00 4.72
N ASP A 226 -14.24 -8.43 4.91
CA ASP A 226 -13.41 -8.99 3.84
C ASP A 226 -13.95 -10.38 3.43
N GLU A 227 -14.95 -10.41 2.55
CA GLU A 227 -15.51 -11.64 1.96
C GLU A 227 -14.85 -11.96 0.60
N ALA A 228 -13.52 -11.79 0.49
CA ALA A 228 -12.81 -12.26 -0.69
C ALA A 228 -12.99 -13.79 -0.83
N PRO A 229 -13.23 -14.32 -2.05
CA PRO A 229 -13.60 -15.72 -2.23
C PRO A 229 -12.49 -16.68 -1.76
N GLU A 230 -12.88 -17.55 -0.82
CA GLU A 230 -12.17 -18.73 -0.30
C GLU A 230 -10.77 -18.50 0.30
N ARG A 231 -10.74 -18.17 1.59
CA ARG A 231 -9.60 -18.47 2.46
C ARG A 231 -9.67 -19.93 2.93
N PRO A 232 -8.72 -20.81 2.62
CA PRO A 232 -8.65 -22.09 3.29
C PRO A 232 -8.31 -21.87 4.78
N GLY A 233 -9.29 -22.14 5.65
CA GLY A 233 -9.13 -22.37 7.09
C GLY A 233 -8.34 -21.31 7.88
N ARG A 234 -8.99 -20.24 8.34
CA ARG A 234 -8.50 -19.54 9.56
C ARG A 234 -8.86 -20.37 10.78
N GLY A 235 -7.93 -21.20 11.23
CA GLY A 235 -7.85 -21.52 12.66
C GLY A 235 -7.69 -20.21 13.45
N ALA A 236 -8.40 -20.09 14.57
CA ALA A 236 -8.25 -18.98 15.51
C ALA A 236 -6.76 -18.71 15.81
N PRO A 237 -6.36 -17.46 16.09
CA PRO A 237 -4.96 -17.16 16.41
C PRO A 237 -4.53 -18.03 17.59
N ALA A 238 -3.53 -18.90 17.35
CA ALA A 238 -2.88 -19.64 18.40
C ALA A 238 -2.35 -18.63 19.42
N ALA A 239 -2.99 -18.57 20.59
CA ALA A 239 -2.48 -17.86 21.74
C ALA A 239 -1.05 -18.35 21.98
N ARG A 240 -0.07 -17.45 21.80
CA ARG A 240 1.31 -17.74 22.19
C ARG A 240 1.27 -18.04 23.69
N SER A 241 1.57 -19.29 24.02
CA SER A 241 1.80 -19.76 25.38
C SER A 241 2.85 -18.85 26.03
N ALA A 242 2.41 -18.09 27.03
CA ALA A 242 3.32 -17.49 27.99
C ALA A 242 4.01 -18.63 28.73
N ALA A 243 5.33 -18.66 28.69
CA ALA A 243 6.14 -19.57 29.47
C ALA A 243 5.75 -19.45 30.95
N ARG A 244 5.11 -20.49 31.50
CA ARG A 244 4.99 -20.69 32.94
C ARG A 244 6.38 -20.96 33.49
N ARG A 245 6.85 -20.10 34.39
CA ARG A 245 7.90 -20.44 35.35
C ARG A 245 7.34 -21.51 36.30
N PRO A 246 8.11 -22.52 36.71
CA PRO A 246 7.70 -23.38 37.80
C PRO A 246 8.05 -22.70 39.12
N ASP A 247 7.03 -22.43 39.94
CA ASP A 247 7.19 -22.20 41.37
C ASP A 247 7.38 -23.56 42.05
N GLY A 248 8.45 -23.68 42.84
CA GLY A 248 8.68 -24.76 43.78
C GLY A 248 9.20 -24.15 45.09
N ALA A 249 8.42 -24.30 46.15
CA ALA A 249 8.63 -23.68 47.46
C ALA A 249 9.36 -24.61 48.46
N GLY A 250 9.98 -23.96 49.46
CA GLY A 250 10.42 -24.54 50.74
C GLY A 250 11.94 -24.82 50.79
N GLY A 251 12.74 -24.38 51.75
CA GLY A 251 12.56 -23.72 53.05
C GLY A 251 13.82 -24.07 53.88
N GLY A 252 14.34 -23.16 54.73
CA GLY A 252 15.39 -23.51 55.71
C GLY A 252 16.47 -22.46 55.99
N GLU A 253 16.27 -21.75 57.10
CA GLU A 253 17.16 -21.07 58.08
C GLU A 253 18.67 -20.80 57.86
N ALA A 254 19.05 -19.56 58.27
CA ALA A 254 20.22 -19.04 59.04
C ALA A 254 21.65 -19.55 58.74
N ILE A 255 22.76 -18.80 58.81
CA ILE A 255 23.38 -18.00 59.90
C ILE A 255 24.58 -17.19 59.31
N GLY A 256 24.86 -15.96 59.81
CA GLY A 256 26.24 -15.44 60.00
C GLY A 256 26.89 -14.50 58.95
N GLY A 257 27.28 -13.28 59.36
CA GLY A 257 28.26 -12.40 58.65
C GLY A 257 29.73 -12.71 59.03
N PRO A 258 30.73 -11.80 58.92
CA PRO A 258 30.78 -10.46 58.31
C PRO A 258 32.06 -10.15 57.43
N SER A 259 32.20 -8.88 56.98
CA SER A 259 33.46 -8.08 56.83
C SER A 259 34.28 -8.00 55.52
N GLY A 260 34.53 -6.73 55.09
CA GLY A 260 35.78 -6.19 54.47
C GLY A 260 35.94 -6.30 52.94
N GLY A 261 36.45 -5.34 52.14
CA GLY A 261 37.04 -3.99 52.28
C GLY A 261 37.28 -3.44 50.84
N LEU A 262 36.99 -2.17 50.55
CA LEU A 262 37.90 -1.03 50.28
C LEU A 262 39.03 -1.20 49.21
N GLY A 263 39.10 -0.22 48.29
CA GLY A 263 40.22 0.11 47.37
C GLY A 263 39.70 0.47 45.96
N SER A 264 39.41 1.72 45.55
CA SER A 264 40.19 2.98 45.46
C SER A 264 41.24 3.00 44.33
N GLY A 265 41.18 4.03 43.45
CA GLY A 265 42.24 4.42 42.50
C GLY A 265 41.71 4.70 41.08
N ASP A 266 41.12 5.85 40.76
CA ASP A 266 41.70 7.18 40.41
C ASP A 266 42.53 7.29 39.11
N GLY A 267 42.31 8.39 38.37
CA GLY A 267 43.21 8.93 37.33
C GLY A 267 42.55 9.20 35.97
N ALA A 268 41.73 10.23 35.80
CA ALA A 268 42.11 11.62 35.46
C ALA A 268 42.49 11.88 33.96
N ARG A 269 41.60 12.66 33.32
CA ARG A 269 41.76 13.59 32.18
C ARG A 269 42.91 14.61 32.45
N PRO A 270 43.36 15.54 31.53
CA PRO A 270 42.54 16.26 30.52
C PRO A 270 43.21 16.87 29.25
N ALA A 271 42.37 17.57 28.46
CA ALA A 271 42.59 18.85 27.74
C ALA A 271 43.47 18.84 26.46
N ALA A 272 43.33 19.70 25.42
CA ALA A 272 42.36 20.71 25.00
C ALA A 272 42.62 21.06 23.49
N HIS A 273 41.65 21.73 22.86
CA HIS A 273 41.66 22.43 21.55
C HIS A 273 42.73 23.57 21.44
N PRO A 274 42.80 24.43 20.38
CA PRO A 274 42.15 24.49 19.04
C PRO A 274 43.12 24.83 17.88
N SER A 275 42.65 24.91 16.62
CA SER A 275 42.84 26.09 15.74
C SER A 275 42.24 25.92 14.34
N ALA A 276 41.78 27.06 13.80
CA ALA A 276 41.11 27.26 12.53
C ALA A 276 42.08 27.48 11.36
N GLY A 277 41.61 27.24 10.14
CA GLY A 277 42.27 27.65 8.90
C GLY A 277 41.22 27.92 7.81
N SER A 278 41.21 29.15 7.33
CA SER A 278 40.36 29.71 6.28
C SER A 278 40.82 29.32 4.87
N VAL A 279 39.87 29.14 3.94
CA VAL A 279 40.05 29.50 2.52
C VAL A 279 38.71 30.02 2.00
N GLY A 280 38.71 31.25 1.48
CA GLY A 280 37.63 31.81 0.68
C GLY A 280 38.02 31.88 -0.80
N GLY A 281 37.03 32.19 -1.65
CA GLY A 281 37.28 32.87 -2.94
C GLY A 281 36.64 32.25 -4.18
N GLU A 282 35.63 32.98 -4.71
CA GLU A 282 35.28 33.16 -6.13
C GLU A 282 34.65 31.95 -6.86
N GLY A 283 33.50 32.03 -7.53
CA GLY A 283 32.95 33.11 -8.34
C GLY A 283 32.94 32.67 -9.80
N ARG A 284 31.76 32.35 -10.38
CA ARG A 284 31.46 32.55 -11.81
C ARG A 284 29.98 32.26 -12.16
N ARG A 285 29.39 33.28 -12.79
CA ARG A 285 28.17 33.32 -13.63
C ARG A 285 28.35 32.49 -14.92
N TRP A 286 27.27 32.53 -15.73
CA TRP A 286 27.06 32.14 -17.13
C TRP A 286 26.23 30.86 -17.22
N GLY A 287 25.10 30.80 -17.91
CA GLY A 287 24.34 31.74 -18.73
C GLY A 287 23.08 31.02 -19.21
#